data_AF-A0AAW0K2K5-F1
#
_entry.id   AF-A0AAW0K2K5-F1
#
_cell.length_a   1.000
_cell.length_b   1.000
_cell.length_c   1.000
_cell.angle_alpha   90.00
_cell.angle_beta   90.00
_cell.angle_gamma   90.00
#
_symmetry.space_group_name_H-M   'P 1'
#
loop_
_entity.id
_entity.type
_entity.pdbx_description
1 polymer ?
#
loop_
_entity_poly.entity_id
_entity_poly.type
_entity_poly.pdbx_seq_one_letter_code
_entity_poly.pdbx_strand_id
1 'polypeptide(L)' 'MVECWALRDGLQLTNHLGIQNIVVELDAKIIVEILQSNQEINNSFSPLLMDCRLILRNFP' A
#
# COMPACT_ATOMS: atom_id res chain seq x y z
N MET A 1 12.43 -0.38 1.58
CA MET A 1 12.15 -1.82 1.78
C MET A 1 11.50 -2.36 0.53
N VAL A 2 11.94 -3.52 0.02
CA VAL A 2 11.55 -4.04 -1.30
C VAL A 2 10.05 -4.35 -1.36
N GLU A 3 9.49 -4.81 -0.25
CA GLU A 3 8.09 -5.20 -0.08
C GLU A 3 7.13 -4.03 -0.29
N CYS A 4 7.43 -2.83 0.23
CA CYS A 4 6.60 -1.64 0.00
C CYS A 4 6.64 -1.18 -1.46
N TRP A 5 7.78 -1.33 -2.14
CA TRP A 5 7.90 -0.99 -3.57
C TRP A 5 7.11 -1.98 -4.42
N ALA A 6 7.25 -3.28 -4.17
CA ALA A 6 6.47 -4.31 -4.84
C ALA A 6 4.95 -4.10 -4.63
N LEU A 7 4.54 -3.72 -3.42
CA LEU A 7 3.15 -3.37 -3.14
C LEU A 7 2.69 -2.16 -3.96
N ARG A 8 3.45 -1.06 -3.96
CA ARG A 8 3.13 0.14 -4.74
C ARG A 8 2.97 -0.18 -6.22
N ASP A 9 3.94 -0.88 -6.80
CA ASP A 9 3.94 -1.21 -8.23
C ASP A 9 2.74 -2.10 -8.58
N GLY A 10 2.43 -3.09 -7.74
CA GLY A 10 1.25 -3.93 -7.89
C GLY A 10 -0.06 -3.13 -7.84
N LEU A 11 -0.21 -2.22 -6.87
CA LEU A 11 -1.38 -1.35 -6.72
C LEU A 11 -1.52 -0.36 -7.89
N GLN A 12 -0.41 0.21 -8.37
CA GLN A 12 -0.44 1.10 -9.54
C GLN A 12 -0.86 0.35 -10.80
N LEU A 13 -0.36 -0.88 -10.99
CA LEU A 13 -0.72 -1.72 -12.12
C LEU A 13 -2.20 -2.10 -12.11
N THR A 14 -2.73 -2.56 -10.98
CA THR A 14 -4.15 -2.94 -10.87
C THR A 14 -5.08 -1.74 -11.10
N ASN A 15 -4.72 -0.58 -10.55
CA ASN A 15 -5.43 0.68 -10.79
C ASN A 15 -5.39 1.10 -12.27
N HIS A 16 -4.25 0.97 -12.94
CA HIS A 16 -4.11 1.25 -14.37
C HIS A 16 -4.94 0.31 -15.24
N LEU A 17 -5.05 -0.96 -14.84
CA LEU A 17 -5.86 -1.98 -15.53
C LEU A 17 -7.37 -1.87 -15.21
N GLY A 18 -7.78 -0.96 -14.31
CA GLY A 18 -9.18 -0.80 -13.91
C GLY A 18 -9.72 -1.95 -13.05
N ILE A 19 -8.85 -2.73 -12.41
CA ILE A 19 -9.24 -3.83 -11.52
C ILE A 19 -9.58 -3.24 -10.15
N GLN A 20 -10.83 -3.36 -9.71
CA GLN A 20 -11.30 -2.73 -8.47
C GLN A 20 -11.34 -3.68 -7.26
N ASN A 21 -11.58 -4.98 -7.49
CA ASN A 21 -11.70 -5.95 -6.41
C ASN A 21 -10.42 -6.76 -6.30
N ILE A 22 -9.50 -6.30 -5.46
CA ILE A 22 -8.20 -6.94 -5.23
C ILE A 22 -8.09 -7.46 -3.80
N VAL A 23 -7.44 -8.62 -3.65
CA VAL A 23 -6.97 -9.12 -2.37
C VAL A 23 -5.45 -9.07 -2.40
N VAL A 24 -4.86 -8.34 -1.46
CA VAL A 24 -3.41 -8.19 -1.34
C VAL A 24 -2.95 -9.01 -0.14
N GLU A 25 -2.18 -10.06 -0.40
CA GLU A 25 -1.53 -10.88 0.62
C GLU A 25 -0.06 -10.46 0.73
N LEU A 26 0.38 -10.14 1.94
CA LEU A 26 1.74 -9.67 2.19
C LEU A 26 2.30 -10.32 3.46
N ASP A 27 3.42 -11.02 3.32
CA ASP A 27 4.16 -11.57 4.47
C ASP A 27 5.08 -10.51 5.10
N ALA A 28 4.48 -9.38 5.47
CA ALA A 28 5.17 -8.28 6.13
C ALA A 28 4.22 -7.55 7.09
N LYS A 29 4.01 -8.18 8.25
CA LYS A 29 3.06 -7.75 9.28
C LYS A 29 3.11 -6.26 9.62
N ILE A 30 4.32 -5.70 9.76
CA ILE A 30 4.51 -4.28 10.09
C ILE A 30 3.93 -3.37 9.01
N ILE A 31 4.10 -3.71 7.73
CA ILE A 31 3.56 -2.93 6.61
C ILE A 31 2.04 -2.97 6.65
N VAL A 32 1.45 -4.15 6.87
CA VAL A 32 -0.01 -4.34 6.98
C VAL A 32 -0.58 -3.50 8.13
N GLU A 33 0.01 -3.59 9.32
CA GLU A 33 -0.41 -2.83 10.50
C GLU A 33 -0.34 -1.32 10.24
N ILE A 34 0.72 -0.86 9.58
CA ILE A 34 0.87 0.56 9.26
C ILE A 34 -0.19 1.00 8.24
N LEU A 35 -0.45 0.22 7.18
CA LEU A 35 -1.44 0.57 6.16
C LEU A 35 -2.86 0.60 6.71
N GLN A 36 -3.18 -0.29 7.66
CA GLN A 36 -4.47 -0.36 8.35
C GLN A 36 -4.63 0.69 9.46
N SER A 37 -3.53 1.17 10.03
CA SER A 37 -3.55 2.22 11.04
C SER A 37 -3.83 3.60 10.44
N ASN A 38 -4.59 4.43 11.14
CA ASN A 38 -4.77 5.86 10.82
C ASN A 38 -3.67 6.76 11.41
N GLN A 39 -2.64 6.18 12.04
CA GLN A 39 -1.58 6.96 12.65
C GLN A 39 -0.62 7.53 11.59
N GLU A 40 -0.19 8.77 11.85
CA GLU A 40 0.89 9.45 11.13
C GLU A 40 2.20 8.68 11.35
N ILE A 41 2.86 8.30 10.27
CA ILE A 41 4.07 7.49 10.31
C ILE A 41 5.26 8.44 10.46
N ASN A 42 5.89 8.45 11.64
CA ASN A 42 7.08 9.26 11.95
C ASN A 42 8.41 8.61 11.48
N ASN A 43 8.35 7.79 10.43
CA ASN A 43 9.47 6.96 9.98
C ASN A 43 9.98 7.39 8.59
N SER A 44 11.25 7.12 8.26
CA SER A 44 11.86 7.52 6.98
C SER A 44 11.20 6.91 5.73
N PHE A 45 10.34 5.89 5.90
CA PHE A 45 9.54 5.26 4.83
C PHE A 45 8.14 5.87 4.68
N SER A 46 7.82 6.92 5.44
CA SER A 46 6.52 7.60 5.46
C SER A 46 5.99 7.96 4.05
N PRO A 47 6.79 8.50 3.11
CA PRO A 47 6.27 8.87 1.79
C PRO A 47 5.78 7.66 0.98
N LEU A 48 6.54 6.56 0.94
CA LEU A 48 6.18 5.38 0.16
C LEU A 48 4.95 4.67 0.74
N LEU A 49 4.86 4.61 2.07
CA LEU A 49 3.69 4.04 2.76
C LEU A 49 2.45 4.92 2.58
N MET A 50 2.62 6.24 2.58
CA MET A 50 1.55 7.19 2.29
C MET A 50 1.04 7.02 0.86
N ASP A 51 1.94 6.88 -0.12
CA ASP A 51 1.57 6.62 -1.52
C ASP A 51 0.74 5.33 -1.65
N CYS A 52 1.19 4.22 -1.03
CA CYS A 52 0.43 2.98 -1.01
C CYS A 52 -0.96 3.19 -0.40
N ARG A 53 -1.07 3.90 0.73
CA ARG A 53 -2.35 4.18 1.40
C ARG A 53 -3.27 5.04 0.52
N LEU A 54 -2.72 6.02 -0.19
CA LEU A 54 -3.49 6.86 -1.12
C LEU A 54 -4.03 6.05 -2.30
N ILE A 55 -3.21 5.17 -2.89
CA ILE A 55 -3.66 4.32 -4.00
C ILE A 55 -4.70 3.30 -3.50
N LEU A 56 -4.53 2.74 -2.31
CA LEU A 56 -5.52 1.84 -1.69
C LEU A 56 -6.90 2.49 -1.52
N ARG A 57 -6.98 3.82 -1.33
CA ARG A 57 -8.26 4.54 -1.25
C ARG A 57 -9.03 4.61 -2.58
N ASN A 58 -8.39 4.28 -3.70
CA ASN A 58 -9.05 4.23 -5.00
C ASN A 58 -9.83 2.92 -5.20
N PHE A 59 -9.59 1.91 -4.36
CA PHE A 59 -10.32 0.64 -4.38
C PHE A 59 -11.51 0.74 -3.41
N PRO A 60 -12.71 0.30 -3.83
CA PRO A 60 -13.94 0.35 -3.03
C PRO A 60 -13.93 -0.61 -1.83
#